data_AF-A0A9Q2P2W3-F1
#
_entry.id   AF-A0A9Q2P2W3-F1
#
_cell.length_a   1.000
_cell.length_b   1.000
_cell.length_c   1.000
_cell.angle_alpha   90.00
_cell.angle_beta   90.00
_cell.angle_gamma   90.00
#
_symmetry.space_group_name_H-M   'P 1'
#
loop_
_entity.id
_entity.type
_entity.pdbx_description
1 polymer ?
#
loop_
_entity_poly.entity_id
_entity_poly.type
_entity_poly.pdbx_seq_one_letter_code
_entity_poly.pdbx_strand_id
1 'polypeptide(L)'
;MVEQIEHAMAMYDVSPSYLARAFGVALGDGLERGRLTAPGFLDVAPMFGVSDVTPQSGALDAMLATFDPLGELAALSDNRRSRLIGKSRDWFSEYDITSSWFMSDASLMAALEQARTEASAKKIVAGHLETKREFWAKLFARCALILSHDSTAASDAWLSFAAVAQALASGRETKKIPVFEDILEHTLYVAAERAVEEGKAEGAWDDDETGPPAIAPEQKGELAKLLKGSRLKPDQIDGYLTAVLIAPEFMPPHAWLMPLMQGVEVKGPGSIQRILDIIMVRFGALNEAVLLGEIGSDLRDLPTKQFQAWAEGFAQAVDGVKGAWPKRALSPDDKQVVDMIRRASTEDLTPTLKPLLPSWLQATANKWREDV
;
A
#
# COMPACT_ATOMS: atom_id res chain seq x y z
N MET A 1 -23.29 7.60 -5.13
CA MET A 1 -23.32 6.22 -4.60
C MET A 1 -22.48 5.28 -5.46
N VAL A 2 -22.78 5.06 -6.74
CA VAL A 2 -21.90 4.25 -7.62
C VAL A 2 -20.52 4.90 -7.78
N GLU A 3 -20.45 6.21 -8.10
CA GLU A 3 -19.17 6.95 -8.15
C GLU A 3 -18.40 6.92 -6.81
N GLN A 4 -19.09 6.91 -5.67
CA GLN A 4 -18.45 6.83 -4.35
C GLN A 4 -17.93 5.41 -4.05
N ILE A 5 -18.62 4.37 -4.54
CA ILE A 5 -18.16 2.98 -4.45
C ILE A 5 -17.00 2.74 -5.42
N GLU A 6 -17.03 3.35 -6.60
CA GLU A 6 -15.94 3.30 -7.59
C GLU A 6 -14.66 3.96 -7.08
N HIS A 7 -14.75 4.98 -6.22
CA HIS A 7 -13.59 5.61 -5.59
C HIS A 7 -13.10 4.83 -4.35
N ALA A 8 -14.00 4.15 -3.62
CA ALA A 8 -13.64 3.46 -2.38
C ALA A 8 -13.19 1.99 -2.56
N MET A 9 -13.41 1.39 -3.73
CA MET A 9 -13.12 -0.03 -3.97
C MET A 9 -12.49 -0.26 -5.34
N ALA A 10 -11.57 -1.24 -5.43
CA ALA A 10 -11.00 -1.66 -6.70
C ALA A 10 -12.10 -2.24 -7.61
N MET A 11 -12.29 -1.63 -8.79
CA MET A 11 -13.29 -2.03 -9.79
C MET A 11 -12.61 -2.72 -10.98
N TYR A 12 -13.23 -3.79 -11.47
CA TYR A 12 -12.73 -4.60 -12.58
C TYR A 12 -13.79 -4.73 -13.68
N ASP A 13 -13.39 -4.53 -14.93
CA ASP A 13 -14.29 -4.66 -16.09
C ASP A 13 -14.36 -6.13 -16.54
N VAL A 14 -15.27 -6.86 -15.91
CA VAL A 14 -15.46 -8.30 -16.12
C VAL A 14 -16.55 -8.60 -17.13
N SER A 15 -16.28 -9.57 -18.00
CA SER A 15 -17.29 -10.08 -18.93
C SER A 15 -18.54 -10.66 -18.21
N PRO A 16 -19.75 -10.58 -18.79
CA PRO A 16 -20.98 -11.11 -18.17
C PRO A 16 -20.94 -12.60 -17.78
N SER A 17 -20.09 -13.40 -18.44
CA SER A 17 -19.89 -14.81 -18.10
C SER A 17 -19.29 -15.03 -16.70
N TYR A 18 -18.56 -14.04 -16.17
CA TYR A 18 -18.11 -14.01 -14.78
C TYR A 18 -19.27 -13.97 -13.79
N LEU A 19 -20.28 -13.14 -14.05
CA LEU A 19 -21.38 -12.87 -13.10
C LEU A 19 -22.15 -14.14 -12.74
N ALA A 20 -22.50 -14.97 -13.73
CA ALA A 20 -23.18 -16.24 -13.49
C ALA A 20 -22.40 -17.17 -12.53
N ARG A 21 -21.06 -17.14 -12.62
CA ARG A 21 -20.18 -17.94 -11.75
C ARG A 21 -20.00 -17.32 -10.38
N ALA A 22 -19.79 -16.01 -10.31
CA ALA A 22 -19.72 -15.29 -9.05
C ALA A 22 -20.99 -15.49 -8.20
N PHE A 23 -22.18 -15.37 -8.82
CA PHE A 23 -23.45 -15.63 -8.16
C PHE A 23 -23.58 -17.09 -7.71
N GLY A 24 -23.23 -18.06 -8.57
CA GLY A 24 -23.28 -19.48 -8.23
C GLY A 24 -22.38 -19.86 -7.05
N VAL A 25 -21.14 -19.38 -7.03
CA VAL A 25 -20.18 -19.62 -5.93
C VAL A 25 -20.66 -18.96 -4.64
N ALA A 26 -21.16 -17.71 -4.70
CA ALA A 26 -21.68 -17.03 -3.52
C ALA A 26 -22.89 -17.76 -2.90
N LEU A 27 -23.79 -18.29 -3.74
CA LEU A 27 -24.94 -19.09 -3.31
C LEU A 27 -24.50 -20.40 -2.64
N GLY A 28 -23.52 -21.10 -3.22
CA GLY A 28 -23.00 -22.32 -2.62
C GLY A 28 -22.29 -22.09 -1.29
N ASP A 29 -21.45 -21.06 -1.21
CA ASP A 29 -20.79 -20.63 0.03
C ASP A 29 -21.81 -20.34 1.15
N GLY A 30 -22.91 -19.65 0.82
CA GLY A 30 -24.00 -19.37 1.74
C GLY A 30 -24.68 -20.65 2.22
N LEU A 31 -25.01 -21.54 1.29
CA LEU A 31 -25.66 -22.83 1.57
C LEU A 31 -24.79 -23.73 2.46
N GLU A 32 -23.50 -23.86 2.15
CA GLU A 32 -22.53 -24.63 2.97
C GLU A 32 -22.44 -24.11 4.40
N ARG A 33 -22.64 -22.80 4.61
CA ARG A 33 -22.63 -22.15 5.92
C ARG A 33 -24.00 -22.05 6.59
N GLY A 34 -25.05 -22.63 5.98
CA GLY A 34 -26.42 -22.54 6.48
C GLY A 34 -26.99 -21.11 6.51
N ARG A 35 -26.47 -20.21 5.66
CA ARG A 35 -26.89 -18.81 5.56
C ARG A 35 -27.68 -18.58 4.29
N LEU A 36 -28.84 -17.94 4.43
CA LEU A 36 -29.61 -17.45 3.28
C LEU A 36 -28.90 -16.22 2.69
N THR A 37 -29.00 -16.06 1.37
CA THR A 37 -28.58 -14.82 0.71
C THR A 37 -29.42 -13.65 1.19
N ALA A 38 -28.85 -12.45 1.18
CA ALA A 38 -29.57 -11.24 1.50
C ALA A 38 -30.84 -11.10 0.61
N PRO A 39 -31.97 -10.62 1.15
CA PRO A 39 -33.14 -10.30 0.35
C PRO A 39 -32.77 -9.41 -0.83
N GLY A 40 -33.29 -9.70 -2.02
CA GLY A 40 -32.96 -8.96 -3.24
C GLY A 40 -31.72 -9.42 -3.99
N PHE A 41 -30.86 -10.26 -3.40
CA PHE A 41 -29.61 -10.70 -4.07
C PHE A 41 -29.87 -11.43 -5.40
N LEU A 42 -30.86 -12.32 -5.44
CA LEU A 42 -31.23 -13.04 -6.66
C LEU A 42 -31.99 -12.17 -7.66
N ASP A 43 -32.62 -11.09 -7.20
CA ASP A 43 -33.34 -10.15 -8.08
C ASP A 43 -32.36 -9.33 -8.94
N VAL A 44 -31.10 -9.25 -8.53
CA VAL A 44 -30.02 -8.59 -9.27
C VAL A 44 -29.56 -9.41 -10.49
N ALA A 45 -29.55 -10.74 -10.41
CA ALA A 45 -29.04 -11.59 -11.50
C ALA A 45 -29.81 -11.37 -12.84
N PRO A 46 -31.16 -11.32 -12.86
CA PRO A 46 -31.91 -10.99 -14.07
C PRO A 46 -31.61 -9.59 -14.64
N MET A 47 -31.26 -8.61 -13.80
CA MET A 47 -30.93 -7.25 -14.26
C MET A 47 -29.68 -7.21 -15.14
N PHE A 48 -28.79 -8.19 -14.97
CA PHE A 48 -27.57 -8.37 -15.77
C PHE A 48 -27.72 -9.46 -16.86
N GLY A 49 -28.95 -9.89 -17.15
CA GLY A 49 -29.21 -10.93 -18.14
C GLY A 49 -28.75 -12.33 -17.72
N VAL A 50 -28.51 -12.54 -16.43
CA VAL A 50 -28.15 -13.85 -15.87
C VAL A 50 -29.42 -14.55 -15.42
N SER A 51 -29.82 -15.60 -16.13
CA SER A 51 -30.91 -16.50 -15.71
C SER A 51 -30.35 -17.80 -15.12
N ASP A 52 -31.20 -18.52 -14.37
CA ASP A 52 -30.95 -19.90 -13.94
C ASP A 52 -29.67 -20.11 -13.10
N VAL A 53 -29.34 -19.15 -12.22
CA VAL A 53 -28.22 -19.30 -11.29
C VAL A 53 -28.53 -20.40 -10.28
N THR A 54 -27.73 -21.47 -10.31
CA THR A 54 -27.75 -22.53 -9.31
C THR A 54 -26.56 -22.41 -8.36
N PRO A 55 -26.70 -22.83 -7.09
CA PRO A 55 -25.58 -22.91 -6.17
C PRO A 55 -24.46 -23.80 -6.72
N GLN A 56 -23.23 -23.31 -6.70
CA GLN A 56 -22.03 -24.02 -7.13
C GLN A 56 -21.09 -24.22 -5.95
N SER A 57 -20.36 -25.34 -5.92
CA SER A 57 -19.46 -25.63 -4.80
C SER A 57 -18.40 -24.53 -4.64
N GLY A 58 -18.25 -24.04 -3.41
CA GLY A 58 -17.19 -23.13 -3.01
C GLY A 58 -15.87 -23.85 -2.70
N ALA A 59 -15.76 -25.14 -3.02
CA ALA A 59 -14.53 -25.89 -2.87
C ALA A 59 -13.44 -25.32 -3.80
N LEU A 60 -12.22 -25.25 -3.30
CA LEU A 60 -11.10 -24.66 -4.04
C LEU A 60 -10.84 -25.39 -5.36
N ASP A 61 -10.90 -26.72 -5.37
CA ASP A 61 -10.70 -27.54 -6.58
C ASP A 61 -11.78 -27.25 -7.65
N ALA A 62 -13.02 -27.02 -7.22
CA ALA A 62 -14.11 -26.65 -8.12
C ALA A 62 -13.92 -25.23 -8.70
N MET A 63 -13.41 -24.28 -7.89
CA MET A 63 -13.06 -22.95 -8.38
C MET A 63 -11.91 -23.00 -9.39
N LEU A 64 -10.84 -23.74 -9.09
CA LEU A 64 -9.68 -23.89 -9.98
C LEU A 64 -10.09 -24.49 -11.34
N ALA A 65 -10.94 -25.52 -11.33
CA ALA A 65 -11.45 -26.14 -12.55
C ALA A 65 -12.33 -25.21 -13.42
N THR A 66 -12.83 -24.10 -12.85
CA THR A 66 -13.73 -23.19 -13.55
C THR A 66 -12.99 -22.25 -14.49
N PHE A 67 -11.84 -21.71 -14.09
CA PHE A 67 -11.05 -20.78 -14.90
C PHE A 67 -9.84 -21.43 -15.59
N ASP A 68 -9.49 -22.66 -15.23
CA ASP A 68 -8.50 -23.48 -15.94
C ASP A 68 -9.11 -24.77 -16.53
N PRO A 69 -10.10 -24.67 -17.44
CA PRO A 69 -10.78 -25.85 -17.97
C PRO A 69 -9.87 -26.74 -18.84
N LEU A 70 -8.78 -26.18 -19.38
CA LEU A 70 -7.80 -26.89 -20.21
C LEU A 70 -6.65 -27.48 -19.38
N GLY A 71 -6.60 -27.22 -18.07
CA GLY A 71 -5.54 -27.72 -17.19
C GLY A 71 -4.17 -27.12 -17.49
N GLU A 72 -4.12 -25.87 -17.97
CA GLU A 72 -2.90 -25.14 -18.27
C GLU A 72 -1.96 -25.11 -17.07
N LEU A 73 -2.45 -24.85 -15.85
CA LEU A 73 -1.63 -24.82 -14.63
C LEU A 73 -1.03 -26.19 -14.29
N ALA A 74 -1.83 -27.25 -14.49
CA ALA A 74 -1.38 -28.62 -14.27
C ALA A 74 -0.29 -29.01 -15.29
N ALA A 75 -0.42 -28.54 -16.53
CA ALA A 75 0.52 -28.79 -17.62
C ALA A 75 1.85 -28.02 -17.49
N LEU A 76 1.93 -26.99 -16.64
CA LEU A 76 3.17 -26.25 -16.42
C LEU A 76 4.28 -27.12 -15.79
N SER A 77 5.53 -26.79 -16.08
CA SER A 77 6.67 -27.35 -15.34
C SER A 77 6.80 -26.73 -13.95
N ASP A 78 7.43 -27.44 -13.01
CA ASP A 78 7.66 -26.95 -11.64
C ASP A 78 8.42 -25.62 -11.60
N ASN A 79 9.37 -25.44 -12.53
CA ASN A 79 10.11 -24.18 -12.69
C ASN A 79 9.18 -23.04 -13.09
N ARG A 80 8.23 -23.29 -14.01
CA ARG A 80 7.30 -22.26 -14.48
C ARG A 80 6.25 -21.93 -13.41
N ARG A 81 5.73 -22.94 -12.69
CA ARG A 81 4.89 -22.73 -11.50
C ARG A 81 5.60 -21.91 -10.42
N SER A 82 6.87 -22.24 -10.13
CA SER A 82 7.66 -21.51 -9.14
C SER A 82 7.89 -20.04 -9.53
N ARG A 83 8.09 -19.76 -10.82
CA ARG A 83 8.19 -18.38 -11.33
C ARG A 83 6.87 -17.63 -11.18
N LEU A 84 5.74 -18.26 -11.49
CA LEU A 84 4.41 -17.66 -11.31
C LEU A 84 4.12 -17.34 -9.84
N ILE A 85 4.50 -18.22 -8.92
CA ILE A 85 4.42 -17.95 -7.48
C ILE A 85 5.37 -16.80 -7.10
N GLY A 86 6.57 -16.75 -7.69
CA GLY A 86 7.55 -15.69 -7.47
C GLY A 86 7.05 -14.30 -7.84
N LYS A 87 6.24 -14.18 -8.91
CA LYS A 87 5.60 -12.91 -9.31
C LYS A 87 4.68 -12.32 -8.25
N SER A 88 4.23 -13.12 -7.28
CA SER A 88 3.35 -12.63 -6.20
C SER A 88 3.98 -11.57 -5.31
N ARG A 89 5.31 -11.41 -5.36
CA ARG A 89 6.04 -10.33 -4.68
C ARG A 89 5.60 -8.95 -5.15
N ASP A 90 5.21 -8.81 -6.41
CA ASP A 90 4.93 -7.50 -7.01
C ASP A 90 3.43 -7.15 -6.98
N TRP A 91 2.57 -8.05 -6.47
CA TRP A 91 1.11 -7.90 -6.57
C TRP A 91 0.57 -6.63 -5.90
N PHE A 92 1.07 -6.27 -4.71
CA PHE A 92 0.63 -5.06 -4.00
C PHE A 92 0.92 -3.76 -4.77
N SER A 93 1.84 -3.81 -5.73
CA SER A 93 2.15 -2.69 -6.62
C SER A 93 1.45 -2.76 -7.98
N GLU A 94 0.96 -3.94 -8.37
CA GLU A 94 0.40 -4.20 -9.70
C GLU A 94 -1.13 -4.27 -9.72
N TYR A 95 -1.77 -4.70 -8.62
CA TYR A 95 -3.20 -4.98 -8.62
C TYR A 95 -3.92 -4.30 -7.46
N ASP A 96 -4.86 -3.40 -7.80
CA ASP A 96 -5.66 -2.66 -6.81
C ASP A 96 -6.50 -3.60 -5.91
N ILE A 97 -6.83 -4.83 -6.35
CA ILE A 97 -7.55 -5.85 -5.57
C ILE A 97 -6.85 -6.23 -4.25
N THR A 98 -5.56 -5.93 -4.10
CA THR A 98 -4.79 -6.25 -2.88
C THR A 98 -4.93 -5.20 -1.78
N SER A 99 -5.53 -4.04 -2.06
CA SER A 99 -5.63 -2.93 -1.10
C SER A 99 -6.35 -3.32 0.20
N SER A 100 -7.26 -4.28 0.14
CA SER A 100 -8.02 -4.77 1.29
C SER A 100 -7.44 -6.07 1.91
N TRP A 101 -6.22 -6.46 1.56
CA TRP A 101 -5.65 -7.74 1.98
C TRP A 101 -4.91 -7.61 3.30
N PHE A 102 -5.66 -7.73 4.38
CA PHE A 102 -5.13 -7.82 5.74
C PHE A 102 -6.04 -8.67 6.63
N MET A 103 -5.58 -8.96 7.84
CA MET A 103 -6.37 -9.64 8.86
C MET A 103 -6.62 -8.75 10.06
N SER A 104 -7.87 -8.67 10.51
CA SER A 104 -8.25 -7.83 11.64
C SER A 104 -9.24 -8.48 12.60
N ASP A 105 -9.27 -9.82 12.66
CA ASP A 105 -10.15 -10.49 13.61
C ASP A 105 -9.70 -10.29 15.06
N ALA A 106 -10.67 -10.33 15.97
CA ALA A 106 -10.46 -10.03 17.39
C ALA A 106 -9.40 -10.91 18.05
N SER A 107 -9.26 -12.17 17.61
CA SER A 107 -8.26 -13.08 18.18
C SER A 107 -6.83 -12.68 17.83
N LEU A 108 -6.62 -12.18 16.60
CA LEU A 108 -5.34 -11.63 16.18
C LEU A 108 -5.04 -10.32 16.91
N MET A 109 -6.02 -9.41 17.00
CA MET A 109 -5.83 -8.10 17.65
C MET A 109 -5.46 -8.25 19.13
N ALA A 110 -6.18 -9.09 19.88
CA ALA A 110 -5.86 -9.38 21.27
C ALA A 110 -4.46 -10.02 21.46
N ALA A 111 -3.99 -10.80 20.49
CA ALA A 111 -2.64 -11.35 20.53
C ALA A 111 -1.57 -10.28 20.24
N LEU A 112 -1.86 -9.34 19.34
CA LEU A 112 -0.97 -8.23 18.98
C LEU A 112 -0.79 -7.23 20.12
N GLU A 113 -1.82 -6.98 20.92
CA GLU A 113 -1.72 -6.15 22.14
C GLU A 113 -0.69 -6.70 23.15
N GLN A 114 -0.49 -8.02 23.17
CA GLN A 114 0.49 -8.67 24.05
C GLN A 114 1.91 -8.68 23.47
N ALA A 115 2.08 -8.32 22.20
CA ALA A 115 3.38 -8.28 21.56
C ALA A 115 4.23 -7.16 22.18
N ARG A 116 5.43 -7.50 22.65
CA ARG A 116 6.37 -6.54 23.28
C ARG A 116 7.45 -6.05 22.32
N THR A 117 7.55 -6.67 21.15
CA THR A 117 8.55 -6.35 20.13
C THR A 117 7.98 -6.56 18.73
N GLU A 118 8.51 -5.83 17.75
CA GLU A 118 8.16 -6.01 16.33
C GLU A 118 8.36 -7.47 15.88
N ALA A 119 9.46 -8.11 16.30
CA ALA A 119 9.72 -9.51 15.97
C ALA A 119 8.64 -10.45 16.52
N SER A 120 8.13 -10.20 17.74
CA SER A 120 7.02 -10.98 18.30
C SER A 120 5.71 -10.73 17.56
N ALA A 121 5.42 -9.48 17.17
CA ALA A 121 4.23 -9.13 16.39
C ALA A 121 4.25 -9.82 15.00
N LYS A 122 5.38 -9.73 14.27
CA LYS A 122 5.57 -10.43 12.98
C LYS A 122 5.34 -11.94 13.13
N LYS A 123 5.84 -12.55 14.20
CA LYS A 123 5.64 -13.99 14.46
C LYS A 123 4.18 -14.33 14.73
N ILE A 124 3.45 -13.48 15.47
CA ILE A 124 2.01 -13.65 15.75
C ILE A 124 1.22 -13.60 14.44
N VAL A 125 1.42 -12.57 13.62
CA VAL A 125 0.73 -12.43 12.33
C VAL A 125 1.07 -13.59 11.40
N ALA A 126 2.35 -13.94 11.25
CA ALA A 126 2.78 -15.06 10.41
C ALA A 126 2.13 -16.38 10.84
N GLY A 127 2.08 -16.65 12.15
CA GLY A 127 1.40 -17.83 12.70
C GLY A 127 -0.09 -17.82 12.38
N HIS A 128 -0.73 -16.66 12.51
CA HIS A 128 -2.16 -16.51 12.22
C HIS A 128 -2.49 -16.71 10.74
N LEU A 129 -1.70 -16.12 9.83
CA LEU A 129 -1.85 -16.30 8.39
C LEU A 129 -1.76 -17.78 7.98
N GLU A 130 -0.87 -18.55 8.60
CA GLU A 130 -0.74 -19.99 8.37
C GLU A 130 -2.00 -20.78 8.80
N THR A 131 -2.72 -20.33 9.83
CA THR A 131 -4.01 -20.94 10.22
C THR A 131 -5.14 -20.65 9.21
N LYS A 132 -4.96 -19.64 8.37
CA LYS A 132 -5.97 -19.15 7.40
C LYS A 132 -5.62 -19.51 5.96
N ARG A 133 -4.74 -20.49 5.73
CA ARG A 133 -4.32 -20.93 4.38
C ARG A 133 -5.48 -21.22 3.43
N GLU A 134 -6.52 -21.91 3.89
CA GLU A 134 -7.68 -22.23 3.05
C GLU A 134 -8.45 -20.96 2.63
N PHE A 135 -8.60 -20.00 3.55
CA PHE A 135 -9.22 -18.72 3.26
C PHE A 135 -8.43 -17.97 2.18
N TRP A 136 -7.12 -17.86 2.33
CA TRP A 136 -6.24 -17.19 1.35
C TRP A 136 -6.24 -17.90 0.00
N ALA A 137 -6.21 -19.23 -0.02
CA ALA A 137 -6.25 -19.99 -1.25
C ALA A 137 -7.56 -19.75 -2.03
N LYS A 138 -8.70 -19.71 -1.33
CA LYS A 138 -10.02 -19.38 -1.91
C LYS A 138 -10.05 -17.93 -2.40
N LEU A 139 -9.51 -16.98 -1.63
CA LEU A 139 -9.43 -15.58 -2.04
C LEU A 139 -8.61 -15.43 -3.33
N PHE A 140 -7.43 -16.02 -3.40
CA PHE A 140 -6.58 -15.94 -4.59
C PHE A 140 -7.19 -16.64 -5.80
N ALA A 141 -7.90 -17.76 -5.62
CA ALA A 141 -8.65 -18.39 -6.71
C ALA A 141 -9.77 -17.50 -7.24
N ARG A 142 -10.47 -16.75 -6.37
CA ARG A 142 -11.48 -15.77 -6.80
C ARG A 142 -10.86 -14.61 -7.57
N CYS A 143 -9.71 -14.12 -7.12
CA CYS A 143 -8.97 -13.07 -7.81
C CYS A 143 -8.50 -13.56 -9.20
N ALA A 144 -8.03 -14.80 -9.30
CA ALA A 144 -7.70 -15.42 -10.58
C ALA A 144 -8.92 -15.46 -11.52
N LEU A 145 -10.09 -15.85 -11.02
CA LEU A 145 -11.33 -15.84 -11.79
C LEU A 145 -11.73 -14.42 -12.26
N ILE A 146 -11.56 -13.41 -11.41
CA ILE A 146 -11.80 -12.01 -11.82
C ILE A 146 -10.86 -11.63 -12.96
N LEU A 147 -9.56 -11.84 -12.78
CA LEU A 147 -8.54 -11.48 -13.76
C LEU A 147 -8.60 -12.30 -15.05
N SER A 148 -9.15 -13.52 -15.03
CA SER A 148 -9.35 -14.31 -16.25
C SER A 148 -10.51 -13.79 -17.10
N HIS A 149 -11.41 -12.98 -16.51
CA HIS A 149 -12.57 -12.38 -17.17
C HIS A 149 -12.44 -10.87 -17.35
N ASP A 150 -11.40 -10.24 -16.79
CA ASP A 150 -11.08 -8.83 -16.93
C ASP A 150 -10.53 -8.56 -18.33
N SER A 151 -11.22 -7.69 -19.07
CA SER A 151 -10.85 -7.33 -20.45
C SER A 151 -9.63 -6.41 -20.53
N THR A 152 -9.25 -5.79 -19.42
CA THR A 152 -8.14 -4.82 -19.31
C THR A 152 -6.84 -5.44 -18.80
N ALA A 153 -6.92 -6.58 -18.11
CA ALA A 153 -5.77 -7.32 -17.62
C ALA A 153 -5.00 -8.03 -18.75
N ALA A 154 -3.71 -8.28 -18.52
CA ALA A 154 -2.95 -9.19 -19.38
C ALA A 154 -3.60 -10.59 -19.36
N SER A 155 -3.67 -11.26 -20.51
CA SER A 155 -4.35 -12.55 -20.66
C SER A 155 -3.80 -13.66 -19.75
N ASP A 156 -2.57 -13.49 -19.23
CA ASP A 156 -1.89 -14.41 -18.33
C ASP A 156 -1.81 -13.92 -16.87
N ALA A 157 -2.42 -12.78 -16.52
CA ALA A 157 -2.38 -12.20 -15.18
C ALA A 157 -2.96 -13.16 -14.12
N TRP A 158 -4.06 -13.84 -14.46
CA TRP A 158 -4.72 -14.81 -13.59
C TRP A 158 -3.84 -16.02 -13.21
N LEU A 159 -2.88 -16.40 -14.06
CA LEU A 159 -2.04 -17.59 -13.84
C LEU A 159 -1.19 -17.47 -12.57
N SER A 160 -0.74 -16.27 -12.22
CA SER A 160 0.05 -16.07 -11.00
C SER A 160 -0.80 -16.32 -9.76
N PHE A 161 -2.01 -15.73 -9.70
CA PHE A 161 -2.96 -15.90 -8.60
C PHE A 161 -3.39 -17.35 -8.44
N ALA A 162 -3.70 -18.01 -9.55
CA ALA A 162 -4.07 -19.41 -9.55
C ALA A 162 -2.93 -20.33 -9.10
N ALA A 163 -1.69 -20.06 -9.52
CA ALA A 163 -0.52 -20.83 -9.09
C ALA A 163 -0.29 -20.71 -7.57
N VAL A 164 -0.50 -19.53 -6.98
CA VAL A 164 -0.41 -19.33 -5.53
C VAL A 164 -1.55 -20.04 -4.80
N ALA A 165 -2.78 -19.95 -5.30
CA ALA A 165 -3.93 -20.65 -4.74
C ALA A 165 -3.68 -22.17 -4.69
N GLN A 166 -3.21 -22.75 -5.79
CA GLN A 166 -2.84 -24.17 -5.87
C GLN A 166 -1.67 -24.53 -4.94
N ALA A 167 -0.67 -23.65 -4.82
CA ALA A 167 0.46 -23.87 -3.92
C ALA A 167 0.03 -23.94 -2.45
N LEU A 168 -0.89 -23.07 -2.02
CA LEU A 168 -1.48 -23.13 -0.69
C LEU A 168 -2.31 -24.40 -0.49
N ALA A 169 -3.13 -24.78 -1.48
CA ALA A 169 -3.94 -25.99 -1.46
C ALA A 169 -3.10 -27.26 -1.27
N SER A 170 -1.94 -27.31 -1.94
CA SER A 170 -0.97 -28.41 -1.86
C SER A 170 -0.07 -28.36 -0.63
N GLY A 171 -0.33 -27.44 0.30
CA GLY A 171 0.34 -27.39 1.61
C GLY A 171 1.66 -26.63 1.63
N ARG A 172 1.98 -25.83 0.60
CA ARG A 172 3.14 -24.94 0.65
C ARG A 172 2.94 -23.92 1.77
N GLU A 173 3.92 -23.85 2.68
CA GLU A 173 3.93 -22.90 3.79
C GLU A 173 3.83 -21.45 3.29
N THR A 174 3.02 -20.62 3.96
CA THR A 174 2.79 -19.21 3.60
C THR A 174 4.10 -18.43 3.49
N LYS A 175 5.05 -18.64 4.41
CA LYS A 175 6.38 -18.02 4.41
C LYS A 175 7.24 -18.30 3.15
N LYS A 176 6.88 -19.30 2.34
CA LYS A 176 7.57 -19.65 1.08
C LYS A 176 6.88 -19.02 -0.14
N ILE A 177 5.86 -18.20 0.06
CA ILE A 177 5.07 -17.53 -0.96
C ILE A 177 5.25 -16.02 -0.74
N PRO A 178 5.89 -15.29 -1.68
CA PRO A 178 6.31 -13.90 -1.44
C PRO A 178 5.22 -12.94 -0.97
N VAL A 179 4.01 -12.99 -1.54
CA VAL A 179 2.93 -12.03 -1.19
C VAL A 179 2.53 -12.04 0.29
N PHE A 180 2.82 -13.11 1.04
CA PHE A 180 2.50 -13.15 2.47
C PHE A 180 3.39 -12.22 3.31
N GLU A 181 4.53 -11.76 2.78
CA GLU A 181 5.32 -10.71 3.40
C GLU A 181 4.55 -9.39 3.39
N ASP A 182 4.02 -8.98 2.23
CA ASP A 182 3.21 -7.76 2.09
C ASP A 182 1.91 -7.83 2.90
N ILE A 183 1.19 -8.96 2.86
CA ILE A 183 -0.04 -9.17 3.66
C ILE A 183 0.26 -9.04 5.16
N LEU A 184 1.40 -9.58 5.61
CA LEU A 184 1.81 -9.50 7.00
C LEU A 184 2.10 -8.05 7.39
N GLU A 185 2.85 -7.32 6.57
CA GLU A 185 3.17 -5.92 6.83
C GLU A 185 1.93 -5.03 6.80
N HIS A 186 1.04 -5.22 5.83
CA HIS A 186 -0.22 -4.50 5.75
C HIS A 186 -1.14 -4.81 6.95
N THR A 187 -1.14 -6.06 7.43
CA THR A 187 -1.86 -6.45 8.65
C THR A 187 -1.32 -5.73 9.88
N LEU A 188 0.01 -5.62 10.03
CA LEU A 188 0.61 -4.87 11.13
C LEU A 188 0.33 -3.37 11.03
N TYR A 189 0.35 -2.81 9.82
CA TYR A 189 0.03 -1.41 9.57
C TYR A 189 -1.39 -1.07 10.01
N VAL A 190 -2.40 -1.84 9.54
CA VAL A 190 -3.80 -1.64 9.93
C VAL A 190 -4.02 -1.82 11.43
N ALA A 191 -3.33 -2.78 12.06
CA ALA A 191 -3.40 -2.96 13.50
C ALA A 191 -2.85 -1.75 14.27
N ALA A 192 -1.76 -1.13 13.78
CA ALA A 192 -1.17 0.06 14.39
C ALA A 192 -2.06 1.30 14.23
N GLU A 193 -2.60 1.54 13.02
CA GLU A 193 -3.57 2.62 12.78
C GLU A 193 -4.78 2.49 13.71
N ARG A 194 -5.35 1.29 13.80
CA ARG A 194 -6.49 1.02 14.69
C ARG A 194 -6.15 1.28 16.16
N ALA A 195 -4.96 0.88 16.63
CA ALA A 195 -4.53 1.17 17.99
C ALA A 195 -4.39 2.68 18.25
N VAL A 196 -3.99 3.46 17.25
CA VAL A 196 -3.95 4.93 17.33
C VAL A 196 -5.36 5.53 17.37
N GLU A 197 -6.30 5.01 16.57
CA GLU A 197 -7.71 5.43 16.59
C GLU A 197 -8.42 5.08 17.91
N GLU A 198 -8.24 3.85 18.40
CA GLU A 198 -8.80 3.38 19.67
C GLU A 198 -8.16 4.11 20.86
N GLY A 199 -6.86 4.39 20.81
CA GLY A 199 -6.17 5.26 21.77
C GLY A 199 -6.58 6.74 21.70
N LYS A 200 -7.19 7.19 20.61
CA LYS A 200 -7.87 8.51 20.52
C LYS A 200 -9.35 8.43 20.98
N ALA A 201 -9.94 7.24 21.08
CA ALA A 201 -11.32 7.03 21.50
C ALA A 201 -11.46 6.76 23.02
N GLU A 202 -10.42 6.21 23.66
CA GLU A 202 -10.35 6.04 25.12
C GLU A 202 -9.31 6.99 25.75
N GLY A 203 -9.76 8.14 26.26
CA GLY A 203 -8.98 8.90 27.25
C GLY A 203 -8.53 10.30 26.82
N ALA A 204 -9.45 11.26 26.94
CA ALA A 204 -9.03 12.55 27.46
C ALA A 204 -8.50 12.31 28.90
N TRP A 205 -7.22 12.68 29.15
CA TRP A 205 -6.45 12.60 30.43
C TRP A 205 -6.11 11.15 30.84
N ASP A 206 -4.86 10.71 31.03
CA ASP A 206 -3.70 11.32 31.69
C ASP A 206 -2.39 10.81 31.08
N ASP A 207 -1.41 11.70 31.12
CA ASP A 207 0.00 11.51 30.76
C ASP A 207 0.67 10.54 31.75
N ASP A 208 1.03 9.33 31.30
CA ASP A 208 2.07 8.54 31.97
C ASP A 208 2.93 7.80 30.92
N GLU A 209 4.11 8.39 30.71
CA GLU A 209 5.21 7.98 29.86
C GLU A 209 5.50 6.47 29.89
N THR A 210 5.07 5.73 28.86
CA THR A 210 5.82 4.57 28.35
C THR A 210 5.74 4.48 26.82
N GLY A 211 5.81 5.62 26.14
CA GLY A 211 6.24 5.66 24.75
C GLY A 211 7.73 5.29 24.63
N PRO A 212 8.21 4.86 23.44
CA PRO A 212 9.65 4.85 23.17
C PRO A 212 10.25 6.23 23.52
N PRO A 213 11.50 6.28 24.02
CA PRO A 213 12.10 7.53 24.47
C PRO A 213 11.94 8.60 23.39
N ALA A 214 11.40 9.76 23.78
CA ALA A 214 11.15 10.85 22.86
C ALA A 214 12.44 11.17 22.07
N ILE A 215 12.34 11.14 20.75
CA ILE A 215 13.48 11.45 19.89
C ILE A 215 13.86 12.90 20.13
N ALA A 216 15.10 13.13 20.57
CA ALA A 216 15.57 14.49 20.83
C ALA A 216 15.45 15.36 19.56
N PRO A 217 14.93 16.61 19.66
CA PRO A 217 14.87 17.52 18.53
C PRO A 217 16.22 17.71 17.85
N GLU A 218 16.21 18.05 16.56
CA GLU A 218 17.43 18.38 15.82
C GLU A 218 18.07 19.66 16.41
N GLN A 219 19.37 19.60 16.72
CA GLN A 219 20.12 20.80 17.09
C GLN A 219 20.48 21.62 15.84
N LYS A 220 20.64 22.94 15.99
CA LYS A 220 20.92 23.84 14.87
C LYS A 220 22.14 23.38 14.05
N GLY A 221 21.88 23.00 12.79
CA GLY A 221 22.90 22.55 11.83
C GLY A 221 23.49 21.16 12.13
N GLU A 222 22.84 20.37 12.97
CA GLU A 222 23.25 19.00 13.33
C GLU A 222 23.20 18.08 12.11
N LEU A 223 22.08 18.06 11.38
CA LEU A 223 21.93 17.19 10.21
C LEU A 223 22.98 17.51 9.14
N ALA A 224 23.24 18.79 8.89
CA ALA A 224 24.29 19.22 7.96
C ALA A 224 25.69 18.73 8.36
N LYS A 225 25.99 18.64 9.66
CA LYS A 225 27.26 18.08 10.16
C LYS A 225 27.31 16.57 10.01
N LEU A 226 26.22 15.86 10.31
CA LEU A 226 26.12 14.40 10.18
C LEU A 226 26.22 13.95 8.72
N LEU A 227 25.68 14.74 7.79
CA LEU A 227 25.74 14.50 6.35
C LEU A 227 27.04 15.00 5.70
N LYS A 228 28.01 15.51 6.47
CA LYS A 228 29.23 16.07 5.91
C LYS A 228 30.03 14.99 5.16
N GLY A 229 30.11 15.12 3.84
CA GLY A 229 30.77 14.16 2.95
C GLY A 229 29.80 13.21 2.24
N SER A 230 28.52 13.22 2.62
CA SER A 230 27.44 12.63 1.84
C SER A 230 27.05 13.56 0.67
N ARG A 231 26.36 12.99 -0.32
CA ARG A 231 25.70 13.76 -1.38
C ARG A 231 24.38 14.39 -0.93
N LEU A 232 23.76 13.86 0.13
CA LEU A 232 22.51 14.37 0.67
C LEU A 232 22.70 15.70 1.40
N LYS A 233 21.74 16.60 1.20
CA LYS A 233 21.64 17.87 1.91
C LYS A 233 20.37 17.89 2.78
N PRO A 234 20.33 18.68 3.88
CA PRO A 234 19.12 18.81 4.69
C PRO A 234 17.87 19.20 3.89
N ASP A 235 17.95 20.24 3.06
CA ASP A 235 16.80 20.70 2.28
C ASP A 235 16.34 19.65 1.25
N GLN A 236 17.27 18.83 0.73
CA GLN A 236 16.96 17.70 -0.15
C GLN A 236 16.17 16.62 0.58
N ILE A 237 16.49 16.36 1.85
CA ILE A 237 15.68 15.45 2.67
C ILE A 237 14.27 16.02 2.84
N ASP A 238 14.13 17.31 3.13
CA ASP A 238 12.80 17.93 3.30
C ASP A 238 11.97 17.85 2.01
N GLY A 239 12.59 18.06 0.85
CA GLY A 239 11.94 17.89 -0.44
C GLY A 239 11.50 16.46 -0.71
N TYR A 240 12.36 15.50 -0.40
CA TYR A 240 12.06 14.08 -0.52
C TYR A 240 10.88 13.66 0.38
N LEU A 241 10.93 14.02 1.66
CA LEU A 241 9.87 13.71 2.62
C LEU A 241 8.55 14.41 2.27
N THR A 242 8.62 15.64 1.75
CA THR A 242 7.44 16.34 1.24
C THR A 242 6.76 15.54 0.13
N ALA A 243 7.51 15.09 -0.88
CA ALA A 243 6.98 14.28 -1.97
C ALA A 243 6.43 12.92 -1.52
N VAL A 244 7.03 12.30 -0.49
CA VAL A 244 6.49 11.08 0.14
C VAL A 244 5.15 11.35 0.81
N LEU A 245 5.03 12.47 1.55
CA LEU A 245 3.84 12.80 2.35
C LEU A 245 2.61 13.17 1.51
N ILE A 246 2.83 13.71 0.31
CA ILE A 246 1.74 14.14 -0.59
C ILE A 246 1.57 13.20 -1.80
N ALA A 247 2.26 12.06 -1.79
CA ALA A 247 2.14 11.07 -2.85
C ALA A 247 0.69 10.57 -2.97
N PRO A 248 0.19 10.32 -4.19
CA PRO A 248 -1.13 9.74 -4.40
C PRO A 248 -1.34 8.37 -3.73
N GLU A 249 -0.28 7.57 -3.65
CA GLU A 249 -0.33 6.24 -3.03
C GLU A 249 0.46 6.24 -1.72
N PHE A 250 -0.09 5.59 -0.69
CA PHE A 250 0.59 5.43 0.59
C PHE A 250 1.88 4.63 0.43
N MET A 251 2.96 5.13 1.06
CA MET A 251 4.26 4.47 1.06
C MET A 251 4.70 4.14 2.49
N PRO A 252 4.85 2.86 2.85
CA PRO A 252 5.34 2.50 4.18
C PRO A 252 6.80 2.97 4.36
N PRO A 253 7.24 3.29 5.60
CA PRO A 253 8.58 3.80 5.88
C PRO A 253 9.72 3.04 5.23
N HIS A 254 9.68 1.71 5.23
CA HIS A 254 10.74 0.89 4.65
C HIS A 254 10.90 1.12 3.12
N ALA A 255 9.81 1.43 2.42
CA ALA A 255 9.79 1.56 0.97
C ALA A 255 10.42 2.87 0.48
N TRP A 256 10.25 3.97 1.22
CA TRP A 256 10.84 5.26 0.88
C TRP A 256 12.12 5.58 1.65
N LEU A 257 12.38 4.95 2.80
CA LEU A 257 13.61 5.19 3.56
C LEU A 257 14.85 4.59 2.87
N MET A 258 14.70 3.40 2.28
CA MET A 258 15.82 2.72 1.60
C MET A 258 16.35 3.50 0.39
N PRO A 259 15.51 4.02 -0.54
CA PRO A 259 15.99 4.86 -1.64
C PRO A 259 16.60 6.19 -1.18
N LEU A 260 16.10 6.78 -0.09
CA LEU A 260 16.69 8.00 0.49
C LEU A 260 18.10 7.73 1.03
N MET A 261 18.28 6.61 1.74
CA MET A 261 19.54 6.26 2.38
C MET A 261 20.57 5.61 1.44
N GLN A 262 20.20 5.36 0.19
CA GLN A 262 21.07 4.69 -0.78
C GLN A 262 22.33 5.53 -1.07
N GLY A 263 23.51 4.96 -0.79
CA GLY A 263 24.79 5.61 -1.05
C GLY A 263 25.19 6.70 -0.04
N VAL A 264 24.50 6.80 1.09
CA VAL A 264 24.87 7.70 2.19
C VAL A 264 26.06 7.13 2.95
N GLU A 265 27.22 7.78 2.82
CA GLU A 265 28.38 7.48 3.65
C GLU A 265 28.35 8.33 4.92
N VAL A 266 28.17 7.68 6.07
CA VAL A 266 28.18 8.34 7.39
C VAL A 266 29.40 7.91 8.17
N LYS A 267 30.11 8.88 8.76
CA LYS A 267 31.31 8.65 9.56
C LYS A 267 30.99 8.79 11.05
N GLY A 268 31.32 7.76 11.83
CA GLY A 268 31.23 7.77 13.29
C GLY A 268 30.16 6.82 13.85
N PRO A 269 30.40 6.23 15.04
CA PRO A 269 29.43 5.34 15.68
C PRO A 269 28.14 6.10 16.02
N GLY A 270 26.98 5.48 15.81
CA GLY A 270 25.66 6.03 16.14
C GLY A 270 25.14 7.15 15.21
N SER A 271 25.94 7.62 14.26
CA SER A 271 25.57 8.74 13.38
C SER A 271 24.44 8.39 12.41
N ILE A 272 24.37 7.14 11.94
CA ILE A 272 23.25 6.66 11.10
C ILE A 272 21.94 6.67 11.88
N GLN A 273 21.94 6.12 13.10
CA GLN A 273 20.75 6.14 13.96
C GLN A 273 20.27 7.57 14.19
N ARG A 274 21.19 8.50 14.51
CA ARG A 274 20.82 9.90 14.71
C ARG A 274 20.25 10.57 13.45
N ILE A 275 20.75 10.21 12.26
CA ILE A 275 20.16 10.69 11.00
C ILE A 275 18.73 10.16 10.84
N LEU A 276 18.51 8.86 11.10
CA LEU A 276 17.16 8.26 11.02
C LEU A 276 16.19 8.92 12.01
N ASP A 277 16.66 9.15 13.24
CA ASP A 277 15.91 9.86 14.29
C ASP A 277 15.47 11.25 13.81
N ILE A 278 16.41 12.03 13.23
CA ILE A 278 16.12 13.37 12.71
C ILE A 278 15.15 13.29 11.52
N ILE A 279 15.30 12.31 10.62
CA ILE A 279 14.38 12.10 9.49
C ILE A 279 12.95 11.86 10.01
N MET A 280 12.79 11.04 11.04
CA MET A 280 11.46 10.77 11.63
C MET A 280 10.86 12.01 12.28
N VAL A 281 11.66 12.82 12.98
CA VAL A 281 11.20 14.11 13.55
C VAL A 281 10.75 15.07 12.45
N ARG A 282 11.54 15.20 11.38
CA ARG A 282 11.20 16.06 10.23
C ARG A 282 9.96 15.57 9.49
N PHE A 283 9.82 14.26 9.29
CA PHE A 283 8.63 13.66 8.70
C PHE A 283 7.38 13.96 9.54
N GLY A 284 7.46 13.81 10.86
CA GLY A 284 6.39 14.17 11.79
C GLY A 284 5.99 15.65 11.70
N ALA A 285 6.97 16.56 11.71
CA ALA A 285 6.73 18.00 11.59
C ALA A 285 6.09 18.39 10.24
N LEU A 286 6.55 17.80 9.14
CA LEU A 286 5.94 18.02 7.83
C LEU A 286 4.51 17.46 7.77
N ASN A 287 4.26 16.29 8.37
CA ASN A 287 2.92 15.73 8.46
C ASN A 287 1.97 16.63 9.26
N GLU A 288 2.43 17.18 10.38
CA GLU A 288 1.70 18.18 11.16
C GLU A 288 1.41 19.45 10.34
N ALA A 289 2.40 19.95 9.59
CA ALA A 289 2.21 21.09 8.70
C ALA A 289 1.14 20.83 7.62
N VAL A 290 1.03 19.61 7.09
CA VAL A 290 -0.07 19.24 6.18
C VAL A 290 -1.43 19.33 6.90
N LEU A 291 -1.53 18.78 8.12
CA LEU A 291 -2.77 18.79 8.90
C LEU A 291 -3.22 20.22 9.25
N LEU A 292 -2.27 21.11 9.50
CA LEU A 292 -2.54 22.51 9.83
C LEU A 292 -2.77 23.42 8.61
N GLY A 293 -2.57 22.92 7.39
CA GLY A 293 -2.73 23.73 6.19
C GLY A 293 -1.50 24.57 5.82
N GLU A 294 -0.34 24.26 6.39
CA GLU A 294 0.86 25.10 6.38
C GLU A 294 2.02 24.49 5.57
N ILE A 295 1.81 23.35 4.90
CA ILE A 295 2.85 22.68 4.13
C ILE A 295 3.44 23.61 3.05
N GLY A 296 4.77 23.64 3.00
CA GLY A 296 5.51 24.42 2.01
C GLY A 296 5.54 25.93 2.26
N SER A 297 4.95 26.44 3.34
CA SER A 297 5.01 27.85 3.74
C SER A 297 6.45 28.37 3.79
N ASP A 298 7.36 27.60 4.40
CA ASP A 298 8.78 27.91 4.54
C ASP A 298 9.54 27.98 3.20
N LEU A 299 9.02 27.35 2.13
CA LEU A 299 9.68 27.35 0.81
C LEU A 299 9.79 28.76 0.21
N ARG A 300 8.90 29.68 0.62
CA ARG A 300 8.92 31.08 0.18
C ARG A 300 10.22 31.77 0.57
N ASP A 301 10.75 31.45 1.74
CA ASP A 301 11.91 32.12 2.32
C ASP A 301 13.24 31.39 2.05
N LEU A 302 13.18 30.17 1.51
CA LEU A 302 14.40 29.41 1.17
C LEU A 302 15.28 30.14 0.13
N PRO A 303 16.58 30.33 0.40
CA PRO A 303 17.54 30.77 -0.62
C PRO A 303 17.52 29.85 -1.86
N THR A 304 17.79 30.39 -3.05
CA THR A 304 17.72 29.62 -4.33
C THR A 304 18.46 28.29 -4.28
N LYS A 305 19.66 28.22 -3.68
CA LYS A 305 20.42 26.97 -3.58
C LYS A 305 19.77 25.91 -2.67
N GLN A 306 19.12 26.35 -1.60
CA GLN A 306 18.39 25.46 -0.69
C GLN A 306 17.10 24.99 -1.35
N PHE A 307 16.40 25.89 -2.04
CA PHE A 307 15.24 25.53 -2.85
C PHE A 307 15.57 24.53 -3.97
N GLN A 308 16.72 24.70 -4.66
CA GLN A 308 17.20 23.74 -5.67
C GLN A 308 17.47 22.36 -5.06
N ALA A 309 18.08 22.32 -3.87
CA ALA A 309 18.30 21.06 -3.15
C ALA A 309 16.96 20.41 -2.73
N TRP A 310 16.01 21.20 -2.25
CA TRP A 310 14.65 20.74 -1.97
C TRP A 310 13.97 20.17 -3.22
N ALA A 311 14.04 20.87 -4.35
CA ALA A 311 13.49 20.42 -5.62
C ALA A 311 14.14 19.12 -6.13
N GLU A 312 15.46 18.98 -5.95
CA GLU A 312 16.20 17.74 -6.24
C GLU A 312 15.67 16.57 -5.41
N GLY A 313 15.42 16.79 -4.11
CA GLY A 313 14.87 15.79 -3.21
C GLY A 313 13.44 15.37 -3.56
N PHE A 314 12.60 16.36 -3.87
CA PHE A 314 11.22 16.12 -4.31
C PHE A 314 11.21 15.25 -5.58
N ALA A 315 12.00 15.62 -6.59
CA ALA A 315 12.12 14.85 -7.82
C ALA A 315 12.67 13.43 -7.58
N GLN A 316 13.65 13.28 -6.68
CA GLN A 316 14.19 11.98 -6.31
C GLN A 316 13.12 11.04 -5.75
N ALA A 317 12.21 11.53 -4.91
CA ALA A 317 11.11 10.72 -4.38
C ALA A 317 10.10 10.36 -5.48
N VAL A 318 9.68 11.33 -6.29
CA VAL A 318 8.73 11.14 -7.39
C VAL A 318 9.22 10.08 -8.38
N ASP A 319 10.50 10.12 -8.73
CA ASP A 319 11.09 9.24 -9.75
C ASP A 319 11.61 7.92 -9.16
N GLY A 320 12.04 7.93 -7.89
CA GLY A 320 12.75 6.83 -7.24
C GLY A 320 11.87 5.91 -6.39
N VAL A 321 10.75 6.41 -5.85
CA VAL A 321 9.84 5.61 -5.04
C VAL A 321 8.79 4.99 -5.96
N LYS A 322 9.00 3.71 -6.31
CA LYS A 322 8.11 2.96 -7.20
C LYS A 322 6.70 2.92 -6.63
N GLY A 323 5.71 3.13 -7.50
CA GLY A 323 4.29 3.05 -7.14
C GLY A 323 3.72 4.33 -6.51
N ALA A 324 4.55 5.15 -5.83
CA ALA A 324 4.09 6.34 -5.11
C ALA A 324 3.39 7.38 -6.00
N TRP A 325 3.88 7.57 -7.23
CA TRP A 325 3.41 8.61 -8.16
C TRP A 325 2.91 8.02 -9.49
N PRO A 326 1.78 7.29 -9.50
CA PRO A 326 1.29 6.67 -10.71
C PRO A 326 0.80 7.73 -11.70
N LYS A 327 1.22 7.64 -12.97
CA LYS A 327 0.88 8.62 -14.02
C LYS A 327 -0.64 8.81 -14.23
N ARG A 328 -1.45 7.82 -13.85
CA ARG A 328 -2.92 7.84 -13.91
C ARG A 328 -3.54 8.75 -12.85
N ALA A 329 -2.92 8.89 -11.68
CA ALA A 329 -3.45 9.72 -10.58
C ALA A 329 -3.20 11.22 -10.78
N LEU A 330 -2.22 11.58 -11.61
CA LEU A 330 -1.84 12.97 -11.84
C LEU A 330 -2.66 13.59 -12.98
N SER A 331 -3.32 14.72 -12.69
CA SER A 331 -3.95 15.55 -13.71
C SER A 331 -2.90 16.19 -14.64
N PRO A 332 -3.28 16.73 -15.80
CA PRO A 332 -2.36 17.48 -16.66
C PRO A 332 -1.64 18.62 -15.93
N ASP A 333 -2.35 19.34 -15.06
CA ASP A 333 -1.80 20.45 -14.29
C ASP A 333 -0.80 19.95 -13.23
N ASP A 334 -1.12 18.85 -12.53
CA ASP A 334 -0.20 18.23 -11.56
C ASP A 334 1.10 17.78 -12.23
N LYS A 335 1.00 17.17 -13.42
CA LYS A 335 2.18 16.77 -14.22
C LYS A 335 3.05 17.97 -14.55
N GLN A 336 2.44 19.10 -14.92
CA GLN A 336 3.17 20.33 -15.23
C GLN A 336 3.89 20.88 -14.00
N VAL A 337 3.25 20.90 -12.82
CA VAL A 337 3.89 21.37 -11.59
C VAL A 337 5.03 20.44 -11.17
N VAL A 338 4.84 19.12 -11.21
CA VAL A 338 5.89 18.13 -10.93
C VAL A 338 7.09 18.31 -11.88
N ASP A 339 6.84 18.50 -13.18
CA ASP A 339 7.91 18.73 -14.16
C ASP A 339 8.64 20.07 -13.91
N MET A 340 7.93 21.11 -13.46
CA MET A 340 8.55 22.37 -13.05
C MET A 340 9.43 22.18 -11.81
N ILE A 341 8.97 21.44 -10.80
CA ILE A 341 9.78 21.13 -9.61
C ILE A 341 11.03 20.34 -10.05
N ARG A 342 10.89 19.34 -10.92
CA ARG A 342 12.04 18.57 -11.43
C ARG A 342 13.08 19.47 -12.09
N ARG A 343 12.66 20.41 -12.94
CA ARG A 343 13.55 21.39 -13.59
C ARG A 343 14.17 22.38 -12.61
N ALA A 344 13.46 22.73 -11.54
CA ALA A 344 13.94 23.65 -10.52
C ALA A 344 15.13 23.11 -9.72
N SER A 345 15.51 21.85 -9.86
CA SER A 345 16.79 21.32 -9.35
C SER A 345 18.02 21.93 -10.04
N THR A 346 17.87 22.41 -11.28
CA THR A 346 18.96 22.95 -12.11
C THR A 346 18.71 24.36 -12.64
N GLU A 347 17.44 24.71 -12.86
CA GLU A 347 17.00 26.02 -13.33
C GLU A 347 16.52 26.90 -12.17
N ASP A 348 16.65 28.23 -12.28
CA ASP A 348 16.04 29.14 -11.31
C ASP A 348 14.57 29.39 -11.66
N LEU A 349 13.70 28.54 -11.13
CA LEU A 349 12.25 28.66 -11.24
C LEU A 349 11.60 29.20 -9.95
N THR A 350 12.42 29.74 -9.04
CA THR A 350 11.94 30.27 -7.76
C THR A 350 10.88 31.37 -7.90
N PRO A 351 10.93 32.30 -8.88
CA PRO A 351 9.91 33.35 -9.01
C PRO A 351 8.51 32.79 -9.33
N THR A 352 8.45 31.64 -10.01
CA THR A 352 7.20 31.00 -10.42
C THR A 352 6.72 30.00 -9.37
N LEU A 353 7.62 29.17 -8.84
CA LEU A 353 7.24 28.07 -7.95
C LEU A 353 6.96 28.50 -6.51
N LYS A 354 7.73 29.43 -5.94
CA LYS A 354 7.53 29.86 -4.54
C LYS A 354 6.12 30.38 -4.22
N PRO A 355 5.47 31.20 -5.07
CA PRO A 355 4.09 31.61 -4.80
C PRO A 355 3.08 30.48 -4.99
N LEU A 356 3.34 29.55 -5.93
CA LEU A 356 2.43 28.47 -6.32
C LEU A 356 2.46 27.26 -5.37
N LEU A 357 3.64 26.86 -4.93
CA LEU A 357 3.87 25.58 -4.26
C LEU A 357 3.07 25.40 -2.98
N PRO A 358 2.97 26.36 -2.03
CA PRO A 358 2.24 26.12 -0.80
C PRO A 358 0.77 25.72 -1.05
N SER A 359 0.09 26.44 -1.96
CA SER A 359 -1.29 26.12 -2.34
C SER A 359 -1.40 24.79 -3.08
N TRP A 360 -0.46 24.49 -3.99
CA TRP A 360 -0.51 23.25 -4.75
C TRP A 360 -0.18 22.04 -3.87
N LEU A 361 0.82 22.13 -3.00
CA LEU A 361 1.19 21.08 -2.04
C LEU A 361 0.03 20.77 -1.10
N GLN A 362 -0.63 21.80 -0.56
CA GLN A 362 -1.79 21.60 0.31
C GLN A 362 -2.97 20.98 -0.43
N ALA A 363 -3.30 21.49 -1.63
CA ALA A 363 -4.37 20.93 -2.43
C ALA A 363 -4.10 19.47 -2.81
N THR A 364 -2.86 19.15 -3.17
CA THR A 364 -2.43 17.78 -3.49
C THR A 364 -2.52 16.89 -2.27
N ALA A 365 -2.05 17.36 -1.10
CA ALA A 365 -2.12 16.60 0.14
C ALA A 365 -3.57 16.30 0.57
N ASN A 366 -4.48 17.27 0.43
CA ASN A 366 -5.89 17.10 0.78
C ASN A 366 -6.60 16.14 -0.18
N LYS A 367 -6.32 16.24 -1.48
CA LYS A 367 -6.93 15.42 -2.54
C LYS A 367 -6.82 13.92 -2.27
N TRP A 368 -5.77 13.47 -1.59
CA TRP A 368 -5.51 12.05 -1.31
C TRP A 368 -5.73 11.66 0.15
N ARG A 369 -6.07 12.63 1.02
CA ARG A 369 -6.40 12.40 2.44
C ARG A 369 -7.89 12.46 2.76
N GLU A 370 -8.72 13.06 1.88
CA GLU A 370 -10.18 13.03 2.01
C GLU A 370 -10.78 11.62 1.75
N ASP A 371 -9.95 10.65 1.37
CA ASP A 371 -10.29 9.25 1.13
C ASP A 371 -9.94 8.29 2.30
N VAL A 372 -9.67 8.82 3.51
CA VAL A 372 -9.51 8.02 4.76
C VAL A 372 -10.68 8.24 5.72
#